data_AF-A0A835IU00-F1
#
_entry.id   AF-A0A835IU00-F1
#
_cell.length_a   1.000
_cell.length_b   1.000
_cell.length_c   1.000
_cell.angle_alpha   90.00
_cell.angle_beta   90.00
_cell.angle_gamma   90.00
#
_symmetry.space_group_name_H-M   'P 1'
#
loop_
_entity.id
_entity.type
_entity.pdbx_description
1 polymer ?
#
loop_
_entity_poly.entity_id
_entity_poly.type
_entity_poly.pdbx_seq_one_letter_code
_entity_poly.pdbx_strand_id
1 'polypeptide(L)'
;MRHLEEEVEDKAWKWRIRKRVCDLMEREKIAQNPRPVHHRIPNFVGAASAAQNLRGLEVFKGVKCVKVNPDSPQKQVRFLTISGGKQLLTPQPRLRTGFFSMLESNMFTPTINEACTSVGVAKFGRPIGFD
;
A
#
# COMPACT_ATOMS: atom_id res chain seq x y z
N MET A 1 -25.81 -25.28 -20.47
CA MET A 1 -25.48 -23.92 -20.97
C MET A 1 -25.90 -22.84 -19.98
N ARG A 2 -27.21 -22.63 -19.69
CA ARG A 2 -27.68 -21.66 -18.67
C ARG A 2 -27.09 -21.82 -17.26
N HIS A 3 -26.97 -23.05 -16.76
CA HIS A 3 -26.38 -23.30 -15.43
C HIS A 3 -24.87 -23.02 -15.36
N LEU A 4 -24.13 -23.11 -16.47
CA LEU A 4 -22.71 -22.75 -16.50
C LEU A 4 -22.52 -21.24 -16.56
N GLU A 5 -23.44 -20.50 -17.18
CA GLU A 5 -23.45 -19.04 -17.21
C GLU A 5 -23.77 -18.46 -15.83
N GLU A 6 -24.75 -19.02 -15.10
CA GLU A 6 -25.06 -18.65 -13.71
C GLU A 6 -23.90 -18.95 -12.75
N GLU A 7 -23.23 -20.11 -12.87
CA GLU A 7 -22.07 -20.45 -12.03
C GLU A 7 -20.83 -19.56 -12.30
N VAL A 8 -20.63 -19.14 -13.55
CA VAL A 8 -19.54 -18.21 -13.91
C VAL A 8 -19.86 -16.79 -13.41
N GLU A 9 -21.13 -16.39 -13.47
CA GLU A 9 -21.59 -15.10 -12.96
C GLU A 9 -21.45 -14.99 -11.44
N ASP A 10 -21.69 -16.09 -10.70
CA ASP A 10 -21.42 -16.17 -9.27
C ASP A 10 -19.91 -16.04 -8.98
N LYS A 11 -19.03 -16.75 -9.71
CA LYS A 11 -17.58 -16.72 -9.44
C LYS A 11 -16.89 -15.36 -9.65
N ALA A 12 -17.48 -14.44 -10.41
CA ALA A 12 -16.90 -13.12 -10.71
C ALA A 12 -17.38 -11.96 -9.79
N TRP A 13 -18.16 -12.24 -8.73
CA TRP A 13 -18.77 -11.19 -7.89
C TRP A 13 -17.75 -10.20 -7.28
N LYS A 14 -16.57 -10.68 -6.86
CA LYS A 14 -15.48 -9.83 -6.32
C LYS A 14 -15.00 -8.82 -7.35
N TRP A 15 -14.92 -9.23 -8.61
CA TRP A 15 -14.53 -8.35 -9.70
C TRP A 15 -15.60 -7.28 -9.95
N ARG A 16 -16.88 -7.66 -9.94
CA ARG A 16 -18.02 -6.72 -10.10
C ARG A 16 -18.00 -5.64 -9.03
N ILE A 17 -17.79 -6.01 -7.77
CA ILE A 17 -17.67 -5.05 -6.66
C ILE A 17 -16.47 -4.14 -6.87
N ARG A 18 -15.29 -4.69 -7.16
CA ARG A 18 -14.08 -3.88 -7.40
C ARG A 18 -14.30 -2.88 -8.54
N LYS A 19 -14.87 -3.33 -9.66
CA LYS A 19 -15.20 -2.47 -10.79
C LYS A 19 -16.17 -1.36 -10.37
N ARG A 20 -17.26 -1.70 -9.69
CA ARG A 20 -18.24 -0.70 -9.19
C ARG A 20 -17.59 0.36 -8.30
N VAL A 21 -16.70 -0.04 -7.38
CA VAL A 21 -15.99 0.90 -6.50
C VAL A 21 -15.00 1.76 -7.30
N CYS A 22 -14.20 1.16 -8.19
CA CYS A 22 -13.29 1.92 -9.05
C CYS A 22 -14.05 2.93 -9.93
N ASP A 23 -15.15 2.52 -10.57
CA ASP A 23 -16.00 3.39 -11.39
C ASP A 23 -16.58 4.56 -10.57
N LEU A 24 -17.04 4.29 -9.35
CA LEU A 24 -17.51 5.31 -8.42
C LEU A 24 -16.39 6.30 -8.08
N MET A 25 -15.20 5.82 -7.74
CA MET A 25 -14.08 6.68 -7.39
C MET A 25 -13.66 7.62 -8.54
N GLU A 26 -13.68 7.12 -9.79
CA GLU A 26 -13.39 7.92 -10.97
C GLU A 26 -14.48 8.96 -11.24
N ARG A 27 -15.75 8.54 -11.20
CA ARG A 27 -16.91 9.41 -11.48
C ARG A 27 -17.04 10.53 -10.47
N GLU A 28 -16.91 10.23 -9.18
CA GLU A 28 -17.05 11.20 -8.08
C GLU A 28 -15.75 11.99 -7.83
N LYS A 29 -14.71 11.83 -8.68
CA LYS A 29 -13.41 12.50 -8.54
C LYS A 29 -12.73 12.27 -7.18
N ILE A 30 -13.03 11.12 -6.55
CA ILE A 30 -12.36 10.66 -5.32
C ILE A 30 -10.98 10.09 -5.66
N ALA A 31 -10.82 9.49 -6.85
CA ALA A 31 -9.58 8.92 -7.31
C ALA A 31 -8.46 9.98 -7.42
N GLN A 32 -7.29 9.64 -6.88
CA GLN A 32 -6.05 10.41 -7.02
C GLN A 32 -5.06 9.69 -7.94
N ASN A 33 -4.10 10.44 -8.49
CA ASN A 33 -3.06 9.83 -9.32
C ASN A 33 -2.30 8.74 -8.55
N PRO A 34 -1.92 7.63 -9.23
CA PRO A 34 -2.07 7.39 -10.67
C PRO A 34 -3.47 6.90 -11.08
N ARG A 35 -4.00 7.50 -12.16
CA ARG A 35 -5.30 7.19 -12.80
C ARG A 35 -5.09 6.58 -14.21
N PRO A 36 -6.05 5.80 -14.74
CA PRO A 36 -7.27 5.32 -14.08
C PRO A 36 -6.96 4.29 -12.97
N VAL A 37 -7.85 4.18 -11.99
CA VAL A 37 -7.65 3.33 -10.81
C VAL A 37 -8.00 1.85 -11.03
N HIS A 38 -8.50 1.49 -12.20
CA HIS A 38 -8.72 0.10 -12.59
C HIS A 38 -7.39 -0.68 -12.66
N HIS A 39 -7.45 -1.98 -12.35
CA HIS A 39 -6.31 -2.90 -12.40
C HIS A 39 -5.13 -2.56 -11.46
N ARG A 40 -5.34 -1.72 -10.46
CA ARG A 40 -4.34 -1.34 -9.44
C ARG A 40 -4.99 -1.08 -8.09
N ILE A 41 -4.18 -0.82 -7.06
CA ILE A 41 -4.67 -0.33 -5.77
C ILE A 41 -4.99 1.18 -5.94
N PRO A 42 -6.26 1.60 -5.81
CA PRO A 42 -6.66 2.99 -6.03
C PRO A 42 -6.05 3.94 -5.01
N ASN A 43 -5.51 5.06 -5.48
CA ASN A 43 -5.22 6.20 -4.62
C ASN A 43 -6.47 7.08 -4.50
N PHE A 44 -6.64 7.80 -3.39
CA PHE A 44 -7.87 8.52 -3.10
C PHE A 44 -7.66 9.84 -2.33
N VAL A 45 -8.58 10.78 -2.51
CA VAL A 45 -8.70 11.99 -1.70
C VAL A 45 -8.92 11.59 -0.25
N GLY A 46 -8.05 12.07 0.66
CA GLY A 46 -8.11 11.71 2.08
C GLY A 46 -7.19 10.55 2.49
N ALA A 47 -6.38 9.99 1.60
CA ALA A 47 -5.40 8.94 1.95
C ALA A 47 -4.44 9.37 3.07
N ALA A 48 -4.00 10.64 3.07
CA ALA A 48 -3.15 11.18 4.13
C ALA A 48 -3.90 11.26 5.48
N SER A 49 -5.16 11.71 5.48
CA SER A 49 -6.00 11.76 6.68
C SER A 49 -6.27 10.36 7.24
N ALA A 50 -6.54 9.38 6.38
CA ALA A 50 -6.69 7.98 6.77
C ALA A 50 -5.40 7.44 7.43
N ALA A 51 -4.23 7.80 6.93
CA ALA A 51 -2.96 7.44 7.55
C ALA A 51 -2.76 8.09 8.93
N GLN A 52 -3.24 9.32 9.14
CA GLN A 52 -3.21 9.97 10.47
C GLN A 52 -4.15 9.27 11.46
N ASN A 53 -5.33 8.84 11.02
CA ASN A 53 -6.24 8.05 11.86
C ASN A 53 -5.58 6.73 12.28
N LEU A 54 -4.88 6.05 11.35
CA LEU A 54 -4.11 4.85 11.64
C LEU A 54 -3.01 5.10 12.70
N ARG A 55 -2.31 6.25 12.63
CA ARG A 55 -1.32 6.63 13.65
C ARG A 55 -1.92 6.79 15.05
N GLY A 56 -3.19 7.18 15.13
CA GLY A 56 -3.93 7.34 16.38
C GLY A 56 -4.24 6.03 17.11
N LEU A 57 -4.17 4.88 16.42
CA LEU A 57 -4.51 3.58 17.00
C LEU A 57 -3.45 3.12 18.01
N GLU A 58 -3.89 2.66 19.19
CA GLU A 58 -2.98 2.16 20.24
C GLU A 58 -2.10 1.00 19.76
N VAL A 59 -2.66 0.10 18.95
CA VAL A 59 -1.88 -0.99 18.33
C VAL A 59 -0.75 -0.46 17.46
N PHE A 60 -0.97 0.63 16.70
CA PHE A 60 0.09 1.23 15.89
C PHE A 60 1.15 1.93 16.74
N LYS A 61 0.73 2.59 17.83
CA LYS A 61 1.65 3.26 18.77
C LYS A 61 2.57 2.25 19.47
N GLY A 62 2.04 1.11 19.91
CA GLY A 62 2.78 0.11 20.70
C GLY A 62 3.74 -0.80 19.93
N VAL A 63 3.59 -0.95 18.61
CA VAL A 63 4.45 -1.85 17.81
C VAL A 63 5.78 -1.21 17.41
N LYS A 64 6.82 -2.05 17.29
CA LYS A 64 8.17 -1.63 16.83
C LYS A 64 8.37 -1.83 15.33
N CYS A 65 7.63 -2.73 14.70
CA CYS A 65 7.74 -3.07 13.29
C CYS A 65 6.36 -3.06 12.63
N VAL A 66 6.27 -2.50 11.42
CA VAL A 66 5.02 -2.40 10.65
C VAL A 66 5.28 -2.79 9.21
N LYS A 67 4.43 -3.67 8.68
CA LYS A 67 4.42 -4.00 7.25
C LYS A 67 3.45 -3.11 6.49
N VAL A 68 3.93 -2.44 5.45
CA VAL A 68 3.15 -1.52 4.60
C VAL A 68 3.42 -1.84 3.13
N ASN A 69 2.41 -1.87 2.27
CA ASN A 69 2.61 -2.13 0.84
C ASN A 69 3.26 -0.95 0.12
N PRO A 70 3.87 -1.13 -1.07
CA PRO A 70 4.52 -0.05 -1.82
C PRO A 70 3.54 0.90 -2.56
N ASP A 71 2.23 0.61 -2.55
CA ASP A 71 1.23 1.38 -3.28
C ASP A 71 1.16 2.86 -2.84
N SER A 72 0.81 3.74 -3.78
CA SER A 72 0.72 5.20 -3.57
C SER A 72 -0.15 5.64 -2.39
N PRO A 73 -1.37 5.11 -2.17
CA PRO A 73 -2.19 5.53 -1.01
C PRO A 73 -1.55 5.24 0.35
N GLN A 74 -0.59 4.31 0.41
CA GLN A 74 0.08 3.92 1.66
C GLN A 74 1.40 4.68 1.89
N LYS A 75 1.78 5.63 1.01
CA LYS A 75 3.02 6.41 1.16
C LYS A 75 3.09 7.12 2.51
N GLN A 76 1.99 7.73 2.94
CA GLN A 76 1.94 8.43 4.23
C GLN A 76 2.07 7.47 5.41
N VAL A 77 1.54 6.24 5.30
CA VAL A 77 1.70 5.21 6.35
C VAL A 77 3.17 4.81 6.49
N ARG A 78 3.88 4.63 5.37
CA ARG A 78 5.34 4.37 5.36
C ARG A 78 6.11 5.51 6.02
N PHE A 79 5.76 6.76 5.67
CA PHE A 79 6.36 7.95 6.29
C PHE A 79 6.16 7.95 7.80
N LEU A 80 4.92 7.80 8.27
CA LEU A 80 4.59 7.82 9.69
C LEU A 80 5.27 6.68 10.47
N THR A 81 5.46 5.54 9.82
CA THR A 81 6.21 4.40 10.39
C THR A 81 7.67 4.77 10.62
N ILE A 82 8.38 5.21 9.57
CA ILE A 82 9.81 5.55 9.66
C ILE A 82 10.04 6.77 10.56
N SER A 83 9.25 7.83 10.41
CA SER A 83 9.36 9.04 11.25
C SER A 83 9.00 8.78 12.71
N GLY A 84 8.22 7.73 12.97
CA GLY A 84 7.84 7.28 14.31
C GLY A 84 8.88 6.39 14.99
N GLY A 85 10.08 6.24 14.41
CA GLY A 85 11.14 5.40 14.99
C GLY A 85 10.91 3.89 14.81
N LYS A 86 9.97 3.48 13.96
CA LYS A 86 9.59 2.08 13.77
C LYS A 86 10.32 1.47 12.57
N GLN A 87 10.50 0.16 12.59
CA GLN A 87 10.95 -0.60 11.43
C GLN A 87 9.81 -0.71 10.41
N LEU A 88 10.11 -0.43 9.15
CA LEU A 88 9.19 -0.59 8.04
C LEU A 88 9.57 -1.82 7.23
N LEU A 89 8.61 -2.74 7.04
CA LEU A 89 8.69 -3.82 6.07
C LEU A 89 7.81 -3.51 4.86
N THR A 90 8.36 -3.56 3.65
CA THR A 90 7.58 -3.38 2.42
C THR A 90 7.83 -4.54 1.46
N PRO A 91 6.79 -5.18 0.92
CA PRO A 91 6.96 -6.25 -0.06
C PRO A 91 7.76 -5.80 -1.28
N GLN A 92 8.68 -6.65 -1.72
CA GLN A 92 9.44 -6.36 -2.93
C GLN A 92 8.63 -6.69 -4.19
N PRO A 93 8.70 -5.84 -5.24
CA PRO A 93 8.05 -6.12 -6.50
C PRO A 93 8.52 -7.46 -7.08
N ARG A 94 7.56 -8.33 -7.43
CA ARG A 94 7.79 -9.59 -8.15
C ARG A 94 8.70 -10.60 -7.42
N LEU A 95 8.95 -10.43 -6.12
CA LEU A 95 9.70 -11.37 -5.26
C LEU A 95 11.10 -11.76 -5.78
N ARG A 96 11.74 -10.90 -6.60
CA ARG A 96 13.01 -11.25 -7.26
C ARG A 96 14.25 -11.17 -6.37
N THR A 97 14.19 -10.37 -5.31
CA THR A 97 15.35 -9.99 -4.47
C THR A 97 15.05 -10.14 -2.98
N GLY A 98 14.10 -11.02 -2.63
CA GLY A 98 13.60 -11.26 -1.27
C GLY A 98 12.10 -10.98 -1.11
N PHE A 99 11.55 -11.21 0.08
CA PHE A 99 10.13 -10.94 0.39
C PHE A 99 9.90 -9.48 0.70
N PHE A 100 10.76 -8.92 1.55
CA PHE A 100 10.60 -7.58 2.08
C PHE A 100 11.87 -6.77 1.91
N SER A 101 11.69 -5.47 1.77
CA SER A 101 12.70 -4.46 2.04
C SER A 101 12.44 -3.91 3.44
N MET A 102 13.46 -3.96 4.30
CA MET A 102 13.41 -3.43 5.66
C MET A 102 14.10 -2.05 5.74
N LEU A 103 13.42 -1.07 6.31
CA LEU A 103 13.93 0.28 6.54
C LEU A 103 13.87 0.62 8.02
N GLU A 104 14.92 1.26 8.53
CA GLU A 104 15.03 1.72 9.92
C GLU A 104 15.16 3.25 9.98
N SER A 105 14.63 3.85 11.05
CA SER A 105 14.49 5.32 11.19
C SER A 105 15.82 6.08 11.21
N ASN A 106 16.86 5.48 11.79
CA ASN A 106 18.19 6.07 11.96
C ASN A 106 18.95 6.31 10.64
N MET A 107 18.41 5.88 9.50
CA MET A 107 19.11 5.93 8.21
C MET A 107 18.67 7.09 7.29
N PHE A 108 17.62 7.86 7.63
CA PHE A 108 16.93 8.70 6.63
C PHE A 108 16.65 10.14 7.06
N THR A 109 17.69 10.97 7.14
CA THR A 109 17.60 12.44 7.07
C THR A 109 18.70 12.92 6.13
N PRO A 110 18.44 13.59 4.98
CA PRO A 110 17.24 14.28 4.49
C PRO A 110 16.31 13.50 3.52
N THR A 111 16.53 12.19 3.30
CA THR A 111 15.91 11.42 2.19
C THR A 111 14.62 10.68 2.53
N ILE A 112 14.00 10.90 3.70
CA ILE A 112 12.84 10.12 4.19
C ILE A 112 11.66 10.06 3.21
N ASN A 113 11.36 11.18 2.52
CA ASN A 113 10.26 11.24 1.55
C ASN A 113 10.51 10.37 0.31
N GLU A 114 11.77 10.30 -0.13
CA GLU A 114 12.20 9.42 -1.22
C GLU A 114 12.12 7.97 -0.75
N ALA A 115 12.65 7.67 0.45
CA ALA A 115 12.63 6.34 1.06
C ALA A 115 11.22 5.77 1.24
N CYS A 116 10.19 6.62 1.33
CA CYS A 116 8.79 6.20 1.40
C CYS A 116 8.14 5.93 0.03
N THR A 117 8.81 6.14 -1.10
CA THR A 117 8.29 5.77 -2.43
C THR A 117 8.51 4.28 -2.72
N SER A 118 7.77 3.69 -3.66
CA SER A 118 7.99 2.29 -4.05
C SER A 118 9.43 2.04 -4.52
N VAL A 119 10.00 3.00 -5.27
CA VAL A 119 11.39 2.97 -5.75
C VAL A 119 12.37 3.17 -4.60
N GLY A 120 12.12 4.14 -3.72
CA GLY A 120 12.99 4.42 -2.59
C GLY A 120 13.07 3.28 -1.59
N VAL A 121 11.95 2.62 -1.28
CA VAL A 121 11.98 1.43 -0.41
C VAL A 121 12.88 0.35 -1.02
N ALA A 122 12.79 0.09 -2.33
CA ALA A 122 13.67 -0.87 -2.99
C ALA A 122 15.14 -0.43 -3.02
N LYS A 123 15.41 0.88 -3.16
CA LYS A 123 16.75 1.46 -3.21
C LYS A 123 17.46 1.46 -1.85
N PHE A 124 16.73 1.80 -0.79
CA PHE A 124 17.31 2.07 0.53
C PHE A 124 17.08 0.94 1.54
N GLY A 125 16.11 0.06 1.29
CA GLY A 125 15.78 -1.02 2.21
C GLY A 125 16.72 -2.20 2.08
N ARG A 126 17.07 -2.80 3.22
CA ARG A 126 17.79 -4.07 3.26
C ARG A 126 16.85 -5.22 2.84
N PRO A 127 17.21 -6.06 1.86
CA PRO A 127 16.40 -7.22 1.50
C PRO A 127 16.37 -8.26 2.63
N ILE A 128 15.19 -8.84 2.87
CA ILE A 128 14.98 -9.94 3.82
C ILE A 128 14.54 -11.18 3.03
N GLY A 129 15.28 -12.28 3.21
CA GLY A 129 15.17 -13.54 2.48
C GLY A 129 14.46 -14.65 3.26
N PHE A 130 14.80 -15.90 2.94
CA PHE A 130 14.27 -17.15 3.49
C PHE A 130 15.28 -17.90 4.37
N ASP A 131 16.36 -17.25 4.76
CA ASP A 131 17.39 -17.82 5.64
C ASP A 131 16.81 -18.53 6.88
#